data_AF-A0A5D2VMH1-F1
#
_entry.id   AF-A0A5D2VMH1-F1
#
_cell.length_a   1.000
_cell.length_b   1.000
_cell.length_c   1.000
_cell.angle_alpha   90.00
_cell.angle_beta   90.00
_cell.angle_gamma   90.00
#
_symmetry.space_group_name_H-M   'P 1'
#
loop_
_entity.id
_entity.type
_entity.pdbx_description
1 polymer ?
#
loop_
_entity_poly.entity_id
_entity_poly.type
_entity_poly.pdbx_seq_one_letter_code
_entity_poly.pdbx_strand_id
1 'polypeptide(L)'
;MAATKLYVVYYSLYRHVEIMAREVQRGANSVQDVEATLWQVPETLSNTILQKMNAPAKAADVPEIRPEQLLEADGFLFGFPSRFGVMAAQFKAFFDATNDLWERQALAGKPAGIFWSTGFHGGGQELTALTAITQLAHHGMIFVPLGYTFGSGMFEMNEVKGGSSYGAGTYAADGSREPTELELQQAFYQGKYVAEITKKLKNKPLAS
;
A
#
# COMPACT_ATOMS: atom_id res chain seq x y z
N MET A 1 -19.97 -14.70 11.02
CA MET A 1 -19.89 -14.03 9.69
C MET A 1 -18.55 -14.40 9.08
N ALA A 2 -18.45 -14.50 7.74
CA ALA A 2 -17.16 -14.74 7.10
C ALA A 2 -16.21 -13.56 7.38
N ALA A 3 -14.94 -13.86 7.71
CA ALA A 3 -13.94 -12.85 8.01
C ALA A 3 -13.82 -11.84 6.85
N THR A 4 -13.60 -10.56 7.18
CA THR A 4 -13.33 -9.49 6.20
C THR A 4 -11.92 -9.67 5.67
N LYS A 5 -11.76 -9.84 4.36
CA LYS A 5 -10.47 -10.04 3.72
C LYS A 5 -9.86 -8.71 3.32
N LEU A 6 -8.68 -8.39 3.82
CA LEU A 6 -7.93 -7.20 3.45
C LEU A 6 -6.63 -7.60 2.77
N TYR A 7 -6.38 -7.13 1.56
CA TYR A 7 -5.13 -7.45 0.85
C TYR A 7 -4.15 -6.29 0.97
N VAL A 8 -2.97 -6.57 1.50
CA VAL A 8 -1.83 -5.65 1.51
C VAL A 8 -0.95 -6.03 0.32
N VAL A 9 -1.17 -5.32 -0.81
CA VAL A 9 -0.50 -5.57 -2.08
C VAL A 9 0.65 -4.58 -2.23
N TYR A 10 1.88 -5.06 -2.36
CA TYR A 10 3.04 -4.18 -2.40
C TYR A 10 4.08 -4.56 -3.47
N TYR A 11 4.83 -3.56 -3.93
CA TYR A 11 6.11 -3.74 -4.61
C TYR A 11 7.22 -3.17 -3.74
N SER A 12 8.33 -3.88 -3.59
CA SER A 12 9.50 -3.41 -2.86
C SER A 12 10.77 -3.88 -3.56
N LEU A 13 11.67 -2.96 -3.87
CA LEU A 13 12.98 -3.30 -4.42
C LEU A 13 14.04 -3.44 -3.32
N TYR A 14 14.07 -2.49 -2.37
CA TYR A 14 15.06 -2.42 -1.30
C TYR A 14 14.45 -2.66 0.09
N ARG A 15 13.38 -3.47 0.18
CA ARG A 15 12.72 -3.91 1.44
C ARG A 15 11.99 -2.87 2.29
N HIS A 16 12.27 -1.57 2.17
CA HIS A 16 11.59 -0.52 2.95
C HIS A 16 10.05 -0.62 2.89
N VAL A 17 9.49 -0.81 1.69
CA VAL A 17 8.03 -0.97 1.52
C VAL A 17 7.54 -2.32 2.05
N GLU A 18 8.38 -3.36 2.00
CA GLU A 18 8.05 -4.67 2.58
C GLU A 18 7.92 -4.56 4.11
N ILE A 19 8.85 -3.87 4.76
CA ILE A 19 8.83 -3.62 6.20
C ILE A 19 7.55 -2.86 6.58
N MET A 20 7.23 -1.78 5.85
CA MET A 20 5.98 -1.06 6.03
C MET A 20 4.75 -1.95 5.79
N ALA A 21 4.75 -2.78 4.74
CA ALA A 21 3.65 -3.68 4.42
C ALA A 21 3.37 -4.69 5.53
N ARG A 22 4.43 -5.28 6.11
CA ARG A 22 4.31 -6.19 7.27
C ARG A 22 3.70 -5.47 8.47
N GLU A 23 4.08 -4.22 8.71
CA GLU A 23 3.50 -3.44 9.82
C GLU A 23 2.04 -3.04 9.57
N VAL A 24 1.71 -2.64 8.33
CA VAL A 24 0.33 -2.45 7.88
C VAL A 24 -0.50 -3.72 8.08
N GLN A 25 0.03 -4.89 7.71
CA GLN A 25 -0.64 -6.17 7.91
C GLN A 25 -0.87 -6.47 9.40
N ARG A 26 0.13 -6.23 10.25
CA ARG A 26 0.00 -6.37 11.72
C ARG A 26 -1.11 -5.48 12.27
N GLY A 27 -1.15 -4.22 11.83
CA GLY A 27 -2.20 -3.27 12.17
C GLY A 27 -3.58 -3.75 11.77
N ALA A 28 -3.73 -4.22 10.54
CA ALA A 28 -5.01 -4.73 10.04
C ALA A 28 -5.48 -5.99 10.78
N ASN A 29 -4.58 -6.94 11.05
CA ASN A 29 -4.87 -8.16 11.80
C ASN A 29 -5.15 -7.92 13.30
N SER A 30 -4.93 -6.71 13.82
CA SER A 30 -5.37 -6.34 15.17
C SER A 30 -6.88 -6.13 15.28
N VAL A 31 -7.60 -6.02 14.16
CA VAL A 31 -9.04 -5.85 14.10
C VAL A 31 -9.73 -7.21 14.10
N GLN A 32 -10.61 -7.44 15.08
CA GLN A 32 -11.40 -8.67 15.16
C GLN A 32 -12.20 -8.92 13.86
N ASP A 33 -12.25 -10.18 13.42
CA ASP A 33 -12.92 -10.64 12.20
C ASP A 33 -12.39 -10.01 10.89
N VAL A 34 -11.15 -9.51 10.89
CA VAL A 34 -10.41 -9.13 9.69
C VAL A 34 -9.24 -10.08 9.50
N GLU A 35 -9.05 -10.56 8.27
CA GLU A 35 -7.91 -11.35 7.85
C GLU A 35 -7.13 -10.56 6.80
N ALA A 36 -5.94 -10.08 7.18
CA ALA A 36 -5.04 -9.34 6.31
C ALA A 36 -3.91 -10.23 5.79
N THR A 37 -3.77 -10.29 4.46
CA THR A 37 -2.76 -11.09 3.75
C THR A 37 -1.82 -10.21 2.95
N LEU A 38 -0.55 -10.64 2.84
CA LEU A 38 0.48 -9.94 2.07
C LEU A 38 0.60 -10.54 0.67
N TRP A 39 0.83 -9.66 -0.30
CA TRP A 39 0.90 -10.00 -1.71
C TRP A 39 1.96 -9.17 -2.41
N GLN A 40 2.88 -9.83 -3.13
CA GLN A 40 3.91 -9.15 -3.91
C GLN A 40 3.45 -8.89 -5.34
N VAL A 41 3.68 -7.68 -5.83
CA VAL A 41 3.59 -7.40 -7.27
C VAL A 41 4.79 -8.06 -7.99
N PRO A 42 4.56 -8.72 -9.15
CA PRO A 42 5.63 -9.34 -9.94
C PRO A 42 6.76 -8.37 -10.33
N GLU A 43 7.99 -8.87 -10.38
CA GLU A 43 9.13 -8.08 -10.88
C GLU A 43 9.10 -8.01 -12.40
N THR A 44 9.48 -6.85 -12.97
CA THR A 44 9.55 -6.63 -14.42
C THR A 44 10.97 -6.36 -14.90
N LEU A 45 11.90 -6.03 -14.00
CA LEU A 45 13.32 -5.88 -14.34
C LEU A 45 13.98 -7.25 -14.54
N SER A 46 14.89 -7.31 -15.51
CA SER A 46 15.70 -8.51 -15.72
C SER A 46 16.65 -8.77 -14.54
N ASN A 47 17.00 -10.05 -14.32
CA ASN A 47 17.98 -10.44 -13.32
C ASN A 47 19.32 -9.69 -13.45
N THR A 48 19.75 -9.40 -14.68
CA THR A 48 20.97 -8.62 -14.94
C THR A 48 20.87 -7.20 -14.39
N ILE A 49 19.71 -6.54 -14.53
CA ILE A 49 19.49 -5.19 -13.98
C ILE A 49 19.45 -5.26 -12.46
N LEU A 50 18.71 -6.22 -11.89
CA LEU A 50 18.60 -6.40 -10.44
C LEU A 50 19.97 -6.61 -9.77
N GLN A 51 20.82 -7.42 -10.38
CA GLN A 51 22.21 -7.64 -9.93
C GLN A 51 23.02 -6.34 -9.97
N LYS A 52 22.94 -5.56 -11.06
CA LYS A 52 23.64 -4.27 -11.16
C LYS A 52 23.16 -3.25 -10.13
N MET A 53 21.90 -3.33 -9.74
CA MET A 53 21.29 -2.48 -8.72
C MET A 53 21.56 -2.93 -7.29
N ASN A 54 22.28 -4.05 -7.11
CA ASN A 54 22.45 -4.72 -5.83
C ASN A 54 21.11 -4.94 -5.10
N ALA A 55 20.07 -5.30 -5.86
CA ALA A 55 18.75 -5.53 -5.30
C ALA A 55 18.78 -6.76 -4.38
N PRO A 56 18.30 -6.66 -3.13
CA PRO A 56 18.15 -7.82 -2.27
C PRO A 56 17.15 -8.82 -2.86
N ALA A 57 17.25 -10.08 -2.44
CA ALA A 57 16.25 -11.08 -2.78
C ALA A 57 14.87 -10.68 -2.24
N LYS A 58 13.81 -10.97 -3.01
CA LYS A 58 12.43 -10.79 -2.55
C LYS A 58 12.12 -11.73 -1.38
N ALA A 59 11.11 -11.36 -0.59
CA ALA A 59 10.58 -12.18 0.49
C ALA A 59 10.01 -13.49 -0.07
N ALA A 60 10.59 -14.64 0.31
CA ALA A 60 10.17 -15.95 -0.19
C ALA A 60 8.87 -16.45 0.45
N ASP A 61 8.48 -15.88 1.60
CA ASP A 61 7.27 -16.23 2.35
C ASP A 61 6.00 -15.54 1.82
N VAL A 62 6.14 -14.53 0.95
CA VAL A 62 5.00 -13.76 0.43
C VAL A 62 4.76 -14.13 -1.04
N PRO A 63 3.58 -14.65 -1.41
CA PRO A 63 3.29 -15.02 -2.80
C PRO A 63 3.15 -13.78 -3.70
N GLU A 64 3.41 -13.98 -5.00
CA GLU A 64 3.06 -12.98 -6.01
C GLU A 64 1.55 -13.00 -6.29
N ILE A 65 0.95 -11.83 -6.47
CA ILE A 65 -0.47 -11.68 -6.81
C ILE A 65 -0.68 -11.50 -8.30
N ARG A 66 -1.73 -12.12 -8.83
CA ARG A 66 -2.28 -11.83 -10.15
C ARG A 66 -3.48 -10.89 -10.07
N PRO A 67 -3.72 -10.03 -11.07
CA PRO A 67 -4.82 -9.07 -11.08
C PRO A 67 -6.18 -9.67 -10.67
N GLU A 68 -6.54 -10.84 -11.20
CA GLU A 68 -7.85 -11.47 -10.95
C GLU A 68 -8.13 -11.74 -9.46
N GLN A 69 -7.07 -11.97 -8.67
CA GLN A 69 -7.18 -12.28 -7.24
C GLN A 69 -7.63 -11.06 -6.41
N LEU A 70 -7.57 -9.84 -6.96
CA LEU A 70 -8.15 -8.65 -6.32
C LEU A 70 -9.65 -8.80 -6.07
N LEU A 71 -10.35 -9.67 -6.83
CA LEU A 71 -11.77 -9.95 -6.61
C LEU A 71 -12.05 -10.57 -5.24
N GLU A 72 -11.09 -11.31 -4.67
CA GLU A 72 -11.25 -12.06 -3.43
C GLU A 72 -11.20 -11.21 -2.16
N ALA A 73 -10.65 -9.99 -2.24
CA ALA A 73 -10.53 -9.08 -1.11
C ALA A 73 -11.75 -8.17 -0.96
N ASP A 74 -12.09 -7.81 0.27
CA ASP A 74 -13.13 -6.81 0.57
C ASP A 74 -12.56 -5.38 0.55
N GLY A 75 -11.23 -5.22 0.72
CA GLY A 75 -10.52 -3.95 0.68
C GLY A 75 -9.01 -4.13 0.53
N PHE A 76 -8.30 -3.02 0.34
CA PHE A 76 -6.90 -3.02 -0.05
C PHE A 76 -6.05 -1.99 0.69
N LEU A 77 -4.76 -2.30 0.83
CA LEU A 77 -3.70 -1.33 1.03
C LEU A 77 -2.62 -1.55 -0.02
N PHE A 78 -2.34 -0.52 -0.82
CA PHE A 78 -1.38 -0.59 -1.92
C PHE A 78 -0.06 0.11 -1.54
N GLY A 79 1.04 -0.64 -1.63
CA GLY A 79 2.37 -0.20 -1.18
C GLY A 79 3.40 -0.14 -2.31
N PHE A 80 4.09 0.98 -2.52
CA PHE A 80 5.15 1.04 -3.53
C PHE A 80 6.20 2.14 -3.27
N PRO A 81 7.43 1.97 -3.77
CA PRO A 81 8.42 3.03 -3.72
C PRO A 81 8.09 4.11 -4.76
N SER A 82 8.36 5.36 -4.40
CA SER A 82 8.32 6.49 -5.32
C SER A 82 9.37 6.34 -6.42
N ARG A 83 8.95 6.66 -7.64
CA ARG A 83 9.79 6.88 -8.81
C ARG A 83 9.42 8.23 -9.40
N PHE A 84 10.17 9.26 -9.03
CA PHE A 84 9.95 10.64 -9.50
C PHE A 84 8.53 11.17 -9.22
N GLY A 85 7.95 10.83 -8.06
CA GLY A 85 6.63 11.31 -7.65
C GLY A 85 5.46 10.49 -8.20
N VAL A 86 5.72 9.32 -8.81
CA VAL A 86 4.70 8.33 -9.17
C VAL A 86 5.07 6.95 -8.64
N MET A 87 4.14 6.01 -8.72
CA MET A 87 4.41 4.60 -8.38
C MET A 87 5.49 3.97 -9.27
N ALA A 88 6.14 2.93 -8.78
CA ALA A 88 7.10 2.16 -9.57
C ALA A 88 6.44 1.50 -10.80
N ALA A 89 7.22 1.34 -11.87
CA ALA A 89 6.73 0.78 -13.14
C ALA A 89 6.12 -0.62 -12.98
N GLN A 90 6.64 -1.44 -12.06
CA GLN A 90 6.10 -2.75 -11.70
C GLN A 90 4.66 -2.65 -11.20
N PHE A 91 4.40 -1.70 -10.28
CA PHE A 91 3.08 -1.47 -9.73
C PHE A 91 2.13 -0.90 -10.78
N LYS A 92 2.63 0.00 -11.63
CA LYS A 92 1.86 0.54 -12.74
C LYS A 92 1.48 -0.55 -13.75
N ALA A 93 2.41 -1.44 -14.10
CA ALA A 93 2.16 -2.57 -14.99
C ALA A 93 1.13 -3.55 -14.40
N PHE A 94 1.15 -3.76 -13.09
CA PHE A 94 0.12 -4.55 -12.40
C PHE A 94 -1.27 -3.93 -12.56
N PHE A 95 -1.42 -2.61 -12.36
CA PHE A 95 -2.68 -1.91 -12.64
C PHE A 95 -3.02 -1.87 -14.13
N ASP A 96 -2.05 -1.78 -15.05
CA ASP A 96 -2.35 -1.85 -16.48
C ASP A 96 -2.91 -3.21 -16.91
N ALA A 97 -2.61 -4.26 -16.15
CA ALA A 97 -3.17 -5.59 -16.34
C ALA A 97 -4.57 -5.79 -15.71
N THR A 98 -5.18 -4.76 -15.10
CA THR A 98 -6.53 -4.85 -14.51
C THR A 98 -7.65 -4.35 -15.45
N ASN A 99 -7.38 -4.17 -16.76
CA ASN A 99 -8.37 -3.63 -17.71
C ASN A 99 -9.73 -4.33 -17.65
N ASP A 100 -9.77 -5.66 -17.62
CA ASP A 100 -11.02 -6.43 -17.56
C ASP A 100 -11.79 -6.20 -16.24
N LEU A 101 -11.07 -5.97 -15.13
CA LEU A 101 -11.68 -5.64 -13.84
C LEU A 101 -12.25 -4.22 -13.85
N TRP A 102 -11.54 -3.30 -14.51
CA TRP A 102 -12.01 -1.92 -14.71
C TRP A 102 -13.25 -1.87 -15.60
N GLU A 103 -13.25 -2.57 -16.74
CA GLU A 103 -14.37 -2.58 -17.69
C GLU A 103 -15.67 -3.05 -17.01
N ARG A 104 -15.57 -4.04 -16.13
CA ARG A 104 -16.69 -4.60 -15.37
C ARG A 104 -16.95 -3.88 -14.04
N GLN A 105 -16.16 -2.85 -13.72
CA GLN A 105 -16.19 -2.13 -12.44
C GLN A 105 -16.14 -3.09 -11.22
N ALA A 106 -15.40 -4.17 -11.33
CA ALA A 106 -15.44 -5.28 -10.36
C ALA A 106 -14.76 -4.96 -9.01
N LEU A 107 -14.03 -3.85 -8.93
CA LEU A 107 -13.43 -3.32 -7.70
C LEU A 107 -14.21 -2.13 -7.13
N ALA A 108 -15.32 -1.72 -7.76
CA ALA A 108 -16.08 -0.56 -7.33
C ALA A 108 -16.61 -0.74 -5.90
N GLY A 109 -16.54 0.33 -5.10
CA GLY A 109 -16.97 0.34 -3.71
C GLY A 109 -16.00 -0.30 -2.71
N LYS A 110 -14.97 -1.03 -3.17
CA LYS A 110 -13.97 -1.62 -2.27
C LYS A 110 -13.09 -0.50 -1.67
N PRO A 111 -12.88 -0.45 -0.35
CA PRO A 111 -12.00 0.54 0.27
C PRO A 111 -10.54 0.29 -0.06
N ALA A 112 -9.77 1.35 -0.29
CA ALA A 112 -8.35 1.26 -0.62
C ALA A 112 -7.54 2.36 0.06
N GLY A 113 -6.49 1.98 0.79
CA GLY A 113 -5.45 2.88 1.30
C GLY A 113 -4.16 2.79 0.47
N ILE A 114 -3.28 3.79 0.61
CA ILE A 114 -1.98 3.83 -0.07
C ILE A 114 -0.88 4.08 0.97
N PHE A 115 0.25 3.39 0.83
CA PHE A 115 1.47 3.65 1.60
C PHE A 115 2.70 3.58 0.67
N TRP A 116 3.80 4.24 1.03
CA TRP A 116 4.95 4.33 0.11
C TRP A 116 6.29 4.53 0.80
N SER A 117 7.38 4.42 0.04
CA SER A 117 8.68 4.92 0.45
C SER A 117 9.20 5.96 -0.53
N THR A 118 10.00 6.93 -0.07
CA THR A 118 10.73 7.86 -0.94
C THR A 118 12.19 7.94 -0.54
N GLY A 119 13.08 8.42 -1.42
CA GLY A 119 14.48 8.63 -1.07
C GLY A 119 14.65 9.76 -0.04
N PHE A 120 14.30 10.98 -0.45
CA PHE A 120 14.62 12.20 0.30
C PHE A 120 13.43 13.15 0.42
N HIS A 121 13.57 14.18 1.26
CA HIS A 121 12.62 15.27 1.38
C HIS A 121 12.28 15.89 0.02
N GLY A 122 11.00 16.21 -0.20
CA GLY A 122 10.52 16.74 -1.49
C GLY A 122 10.51 15.73 -2.64
N GLY A 123 11.03 14.51 -2.45
CA GLY A 123 11.15 13.45 -3.47
C GLY A 123 9.83 12.74 -3.84
N GLY A 124 8.72 13.49 -3.83
CA GLY A 124 7.39 12.96 -4.11
C GLY A 124 6.67 12.34 -2.92
N GLN A 125 6.97 12.81 -1.69
CA GLN A 125 6.32 12.33 -0.46
C GLN A 125 4.80 12.46 -0.48
N GLU A 126 4.25 13.44 -1.18
CA GLU A 126 2.80 13.57 -1.36
C GLU A 126 2.37 13.22 -2.78
N LEU A 127 3.17 13.64 -3.77
CA LEU A 127 2.84 13.45 -5.19
C LEU A 127 2.68 11.97 -5.57
N THR A 128 3.47 11.08 -4.97
CA THR A 128 3.39 9.62 -5.22
C THR A 128 2.03 9.07 -4.82
N ALA A 129 1.49 9.49 -3.68
CA ALA A 129 0.16 9.10 -3.24
C ALA A 129 -0.92 9.77 -4.10
N LEU A 130 -0.81 11.08 -4.33
CA LEU A 130 -1.78 11.86 -5.10
C LEU A 130 -1.96 11.30 -6.52
N THR A 131 -0.88 10.97 -7.20
CA THR A 131 -0.93 10.40 -8.55
C THR A 131 -1.50 8.99 -8.56
N ALA A 132 -1.26 8.19 -7.51
CA ALA A 132 -1.82 6.85 -7.39
C ALA A 132 -3.33 6.82 -7.10
N ILE A 133 -3.89 7.86 -6.45
CA ILE A 133 -5.35 7.98 -6.22
C ILE A 133 -6.14 7.91 -7.53
N THR A 134 -5.56 8.39 -8.64
CA THR A 134 -6.22 8.32 -9.96
C THR A 134 -6.58 6.89 -10.37
N GLN A 135 -5.73 5.91 -10.05
CA GLN A 135 -6.01 4.49 -10.31
C GLN A 135 -7.20 4.00 -9.50
N LEU A 136 -7.29 4.42 -8.23
CA LEU A 136 -8.41 4.07 -7.36
C LEU A 136 -9.72 4.64 -7.89
N ALA A 137 -9.70 5.92 -8.28
CA ALA A 137 -10.87 6.61 -8.81
C ALA A 137 -11.42 5.95 -10.09
N HIS A 138 -10.54 5.59 -11.03
CA HIS A 138 -10.95 4.93 -12.28
C HIS A 138 -11.58 3.55 -12.05
N HIS A 139 -11.11 2.81 -11.04
CA HIS A 139 -11.69 1.53 -10.64
C HIS A 139 -12.96 1.64 -9.78
N GLY A 140 -13.40 2.86 -9.45
CA GLY A 140 -14.54 3.09 -8.55
C GLY A 140 -14.26 2.70 -7.09
N MET A 141 -13.00 2.52 -6.70
CA MET A 141 -12.61 2.19 -5.33
C MET A 141 -12.78 3.41 -4.41
N ILE A 142 -13.06 3.16 -3.13
CA ILE A 142 -13.20 4.21 -2.12
C ILE A 142 -11.83 4.49 -1.52
N PHE A 143 -11.24 5.63 -1.85
CA PHE A 143 -9.97 6.02 -1.24
C PHE A 143 -10.17 6.34 0.26
N VAL A 144 -9.42 5.62 1.10
CA VAL A 144 -9.37 5.82 2.55
C VAL A 144 -8.03 6.48 2.91
N PRO A 145 -7.98 7.82 3.06
CA PRO A 145 -6.77 8.51 3.49
C PRO A 145 -6.47 8.22 4.96
N LEU A 146 -5.21 8.38 5.35
CA LEU A 146 -4.84 8.40 6.78
C LEU A 146 -5.42 9.64 7.48
N GLY A 147 -5.46 10.78 6.79
CA GLY A 147 -5.77 12.07 7.39
C GLY A 147 -4.83 12.38 8.56
N TYR A 148 -5.33 13.10 9.56
CA TYR A 148 -4.62 13.35 10.82
C TYR A 148 -5.06 12.40 11.93
N THR A 149 -5.65 11.25 11.57
CA THR A 149 -6.32 10.35 12.52
C THR A 149 -5.35 9.55 13.41
N PHE A 150 -4.07 9.45 13.02
CA PHE A 150 -2.97 8.93 13.86
C PHE A 150 -2.58 9.87 15.03
N GLY A 151 -3.24 11.02 15.17
CA GLY A 151 -3.11 11.88 16.35
C GLY A 151 -1.77 12.61 16.42
N SER A 152 -1.18 12.71 17.61
CA SER A 152 0.03 13.50 17.87
C SER A 152 1.21 13.15 16.97
N GLY A 153 1.34 11.89 16.54
CA GLY A 153 2.38 11.46 15.61
C GLY A 153 2.30 12.12 14.22
N MET A 154 1.15 12.68 13.84
CA MET A 154 1.02 13.46 12.62
C MET A 154 1.60 14.87 12.74
N PHE A 155 1.60 15.44 13.95
CA PHE A 155 2.06 16.79 14.25
C PHE A 155 3.51 16.83 14.79
N GLU A 156 4.15 15.68 14.93
CA GLU A 156 5.56 15.56 15.31
C GLU A 156 6.46 16.26 14.27
N MET A 157 7.40 17.09 14.74
CA MET A 157 8.34 17.87 13.91
C MET A 157 9.82 17.81 14.37
N ASN A 158 10.15 17.10 15.45
CA ASN A 158 11.51 16.96 15.95
C ASN A 158 12.30 15.88 15.20
N GLU A 159 11.62 14.93 14.56
CA GLU A 159 12.24 13.86 13.78
C GLU A 159 11.78 13.87 12.33
N VAL A 160 12.70 13.51 11.44
CA VAL A 160 12.37 13.31 10.02
C VAL A 160 11.56 12.02 9.85
N LYS A 161 10.30 12.17 9.44
CA LYS A 161 9.37 11.07 9.15
C LYS A 161 8.72 11.20 7.78
N GLY A 162 8.53 10.08 7.11
CA GLY A 162 7.74 9.95 5.90
C GLY A 162 6.23 9.94 6.18
N GLY A 163 5.47 9.87 5.09
CA GLY A 163 4.02 9.84 5.16
C GLY A 163 3.39 11.23 5.22
N SER A 164 2.08 11.27 5.06
CA SER A 164 1.28 12.49 5.03
C SER A 164 -0.18 12.17 5.32
N SER A 165 -1.08 13.15 5.17
CA SER A 165 -2.52 12.90 5.26
C SER A 165 -3.02 11.91 4.20
N TYR A 166 -2.28 11.68 3.11
CA TYR A 166 -2.64 10.70 2.08
C TYR A 166 -2.41 9.25 2.51
N GLY A 167 -1.54 8.99 3.49
CA GLY A 167 -1.16 7.63 3.88
C GLY A 167 0.16 7.57 4.66
N ALA A 168 0.47 6.39 5.19
CA ALA A 168 1.75 6.15 5.84
C ALA A 168 2.89 6.12 4.83
N GLY A 169 4.07 6.55 5.25
CA GLY A 169 5.24 6.50 4.39
C GLY A 169 6.54 6.49 5.16
N THR A 170 7.62 6.16 4.46
CA THR A 170 8.96 6.11 5.03
C THR A 170 10.01 6.73 4.11
N TYR A 171 11.11 7.22 4.67
CA TYR A 171 12.29 7.61 3.90
C TYR A 171 13.32 6.48 3.84
N ALA A 172 13.78 6.18 2.63
CA ALA A 172 14.84 5.21 2.36
C ALA A 172 16.24 5.86 2.25
N ALA A 173 16.33 7.18 2.12
CA ALA A 173 17.58 7.90 1.85
C ALA A 173 18.34 7.32 0.62
N ASP A 174 19.60 6.95 0.80
CA ASP A 174 20.44 6.25 -0.18
C ASP A 174 20.24 4.72 -0.17
N GLY A 175 19.23 4.23 0.56
CA GLY A 175 18.95 2.82 0.80
C GLY A 175 19.45 2.29 2.14
N SER A 176 20.21 3.09 2.91
CA SER A 176 20.73 2.69 4.23
C SER A 176 19.78 2.97 5.40
N ARG A 177 18.79 3.85 5.19
CA ARG A 177 17.88 4.28 6.25
C ARG A 177 16.70 3.34 6.39
N GLU A 178 16.62 2.64 7.51
CA GLU A 178 15.43 1.84 7.83
C GLU A 178 14.24 2.72 8.29
N PRO A 179 12.99 2.24 8.12
CA PRO A 179 11.81 2.90 8.66
C PRO A 179 11.92 3.13 10.17
N THR A 180 11.54 4.31 10.65
CA THR A 180 11.57 4.59 12.10
C THR A 180 10.39 3.98 12.82
N GLU A 181 10.52 3.86 14.13
CA GLU A 181 9.41 3.48 15.00
C GLU A 181 8.16 4.34 14.78
N LEU A 182 8.32 5.66 14.60
CA LEU A 182 7.19 6.56 14.32
C LEU A 182 6.51 6.27 12.98
N GLU A 183 7.28 5.98 11.93
CA GLU A 183 6.76 5.59 10.61
C GLU A 183 6.07 4.22 10.68
N LEU A 184 6.62 3.27 11.44
CA LEU A 184 6.02 1.96 11.68
C LEU A 184 4.72 2.06 12.48
N GLN A 185 4.65 2.88 13.52
CA GLN A 185 3.42 3.13 14.27
C GLN A 185 2.33 3.76 13.38
N GLN A 186 2.73 4.66 12.48
CA GLN A 186 1.82 5.22 11.48
C GLN A 186 1.29 4.15 10.51
N ALA A 187 2.16 3.24 10.05
CA ALA A 187 1.81 2.11 9.19
C ALA A 187 0.85 1.13 9.88
N PHE A 188 1.14 0.77 11.12
CA PHE A 188 0.28 -0.06 11.97
C PHE A 188 -1.11 0.58 12.11
N TYR A 189 -1.15 1.87 12.45
CA TYR A 189 -2.39 2.60 12.59
C TYR A 189 -3.19 2.61 11.28
N GLN A 190 -2.54 2.89 10.14
CA GLN A 190 -3.22 2.90 8.84
C GLN A 190 -3.84 1.54 8.52
N GLY A 191 -3.10 0.46 8.75
CA GLY A 191 -3.60 -0.90 8.57
C GLY A 191 -4.87 -1.17 9.38
N LYS A 192 -4.84 -0.83 10.68
CA LYS A 192 -6.00 -0.94 11.57
C LYS A 192 -7.18 -0.10 11.07
N TYR A 193 -6.93 1.15 10.72
CA TYR A 193 -7.96 2.10 10.31
C TYR A 193 -8.70 1.66 9.04
N VAL A 194 -7.95 1.26 8.00
CA VAL A 194 -8.55 0.76 6.75
C VAL A 194 -9.27 -0.57 6.97
N ALA A 195 -8.75 -1.45 7.82
CA ALA A 195 -9.42 -2.69 8.19
C ALA A 195 -10.79 -2.45 8.84
N GLU A 196 -10.88 -1.52 9.79
CA GLU A 196 -12.15 -1.15 10.44
C GLU A 196 -13.16 -0.59 9.44
N ILE A 197 -12.72 0.24 8.50
CA ILE A 197 -13.59 0.80 7.44
C ILE A 197 -14.06 -0.30 6.49
N THR A 198 -13.15 -1.18 6.07
CA THR A 198 -13.47 -2.32 5.20
C THR A 198 -14.52 -3.22 5.85
N LYS A 199 -14.35 -3.55 7.14
CA LYS A 199 -15.34 -4.33 7.90
C LYS A 199 -16.71 -3.66 7.95
N LYS A 200 -16.76 -2.34 8.12
CA LYS A 200 -18.03 -1.58 8.13
C LYS A 200 -18.74 -1.60 6.78
N LEU A 201 -17.99 -1.55 5.68
CA LEU A 201 -18.54 -1.44 4.32
C LEU A 201 -18.89 -2.79 3.71
N LYS A 202 -18.22 -3.88 4.09
CA LYS A 202 -18.48 -5.26 3.60
C LYS A 202 -19.96 -5.67 3.64
N ASN A 203 -20.72 -5.17 4.62
CA ASN A 203 -22.11 -5.56 4.83
C ASN A 203 -23.14 -4.78 3.98
N LYS A 204 -22.70 -3.92 3.05
CA LYS A 204 -23.59 -3.18 2.16
C LYS A 204 -23.10 -3.28 0.71
N PRO A 205 -23.63 -4.20 -0.11
CA PRO A 205 -23.45 -4.06 -1.55
C PRO A 205 -24.00 -2.70 -1.97
N LEU A 206 -23.21 -1.95 -2.72
CA LEU A 206 -23.71 -0.75 -3.39
C LEU A 206 -24.85 -1.20 -4.30
N ALA A 207 -26.04 -0.65 -4.11
CA ALA A 207 -27.20 -1.00 -4.91
C ALA A 207 -26.86 -0.79 -6.39
N SER A 208 -27.05 -1.84 -7.19
CA SER A 208 -26.98 -1.81 -8.65
C SER A 208 -28.07 -0.94 -9.24
#